data_AF-A0A5B6U9E9-F1
#
_entry.id   AF-A0A5B6U9E9-F1
#
_cell.length_a   1.000
_cell.length_b   1.000
_cell.length_c   1.000
_cell.angle_alpha   90.00
_cell.angle_beta   90.00
_cell.angle_gamma   90.00
#
_symmetry.space_group_name_H-M   'P 1'
#
loop_
_entity.id
_entity.type
_entity.pdbx_description
1 polymer ?
#
loop_
_entity_poly.entity_id
_entity_poly.type
_entity_poly.pdbx_seq_one_letter_code
_entity_poly.pdbx_strand_id
1 'polypeptide(L)'
;MVKAVVGEESQLQLAEDRFSRSSEPAQVGLVIGKLNSALDRGFVFDLVPTPQNDAGQPACSVLEPAKDNKKKGSKSKSQTSDSSSNLVIDKDWVAEHARQVSRMMVGGIKVVGIYVWASEAAFKNSTMVLCQTVKGVAEAASTLEDDLDERLLIHICYSPRRWTCRNCTLSSNITSSSLRPCDFKMGRVLTSLQTFKCLYNFDLR
;
A
#
# COMPACT_ATOMS: atom_id res chain seq x y z
N MET A 1 -1.92 16.45 11.38
CA MET A 1 -2.10 15.00 11.20
C MET A 1 -3.29 14.75 10.32
N VAL A 2 -3.10 14.03 9.22
CA VAL A 2 -4.18 13.82 8.24
C VAL A 2 -5.31 12.99 8.87
N LYS A 3 -6.50 13.59 8.93
CA LYS A 3 -7.73 12.99 9.47
C LYS A 3 -8.59 12.37 8.37
N ALA A 4 -8.63 13.01 7.21
CA ALA A 4 -9.43 12.57 6.08
C ALA A 4 -8.58 12.42 4.81
N VAL A 5 -8.76 11.32 4.10
CA VAL A 5 -8.10 11.02 2.84
C VAL A 5 -9.17 10.92 1.75
N VAL A 6 -8.97 11.67 0.67
CA VAL A 6 -9.80 11.62 -0.53
C VAL A 6 -9.01 10.97 -1.65
N GLY A 7 -9.46 9.82 -2.13
CA GLY A 7 -8.85 9.12 -3.26
C GLY A 7 -9.54 9.43 -4.58
N GLU A 8 -8.76 9.50 -5.66
CA GLU A 8 -9.26 9.69 -7.02
C GLU A 8 -10.12 8.52 -7.44
N GLU A 9 -11.43 8.75 -7.53
CA GLU A 9 -12.43 7.71 -7.78
C GLU A 9 -12.13 6.92 -9.06
N SER A 10 -11.79 7.61 -10.15
CA SER A 10 -11.53 6.98 -11.45
C SER A 10 -10.33 6.02 -11.42
N GLN A 11 -9.22 6.44 -10.82
CA GLN A 11 -8.00 5.63 -10.73
C GLN A 11 -8.16 4.48 -9.74
N LEU A 12 -8.84 4.71 -8.62
CA LEU A 12 -9.07 3.66 -7.62
C LEU A 12 -10.05 2.58 -8.10
N GLN A 13 -11.06 2.95 -8.89
CA GLN A 13 -11.94 1.98 -9.56
C GLN A 13 -11.15 1.12 -10.56
N LEU A 14 -10.26 1.72 -11.36
CA LEU A 14 -9.38 0.95 -12.26
C LEU A 14 -8.46 -0.01 -11.49
N ALA A 15 -7.90 0.43 -10.37
CA ALA A 15 -7.10 -0.43 -9.51
C ALA A 15 -7.93 -1.58 -8.92
N GLU A 16 -9.17 -1.31 -8.49
CA GLU A 16 -10.09 -2.31 -7.97
C GLU A 16 -10.48 -3.36 -9.03
N ASP A 17 -10.75 -2.92 -10.27
CA ASP A 17 -11.01 -3.80 -11.40
C ASP A 17 -9.80 -4.69 -11.71
N ARG A 18 -8.59 -4.13 -11.63
CA ARG A 18 -7.34 -4.88 -11.79
C ARG A 18 -7.20 -5.97 -10.71
N PHE A 19 -7.45 -5.65 -9.44
CA PHE A 19 -7.41 -6.63 -8.36
C PHE A 19 -8.44 -7.74 -8.55
N SER A 20 -9.63 -7.39 -9.02
CA SER A 20 -10.72 -8.33 -9.28
C SER A 20 -10.39 -9.34 -10.37
N ARG A 21 -9.61 -8.93 -11.37
CA ARG A 21 -9.15 -9.80 -12.47
C ARG A 21 -7.89 -10.57 -12.11
N SER A 22 -7.08 -10.07 -11.17
CA SER A 22 -5.88 -10.74 -10.72
C SER A 22 -6.21 -11.98 -9.89
N SER A 23 -5.50 -13.08 -10.13
CA SER A 23 -5.58 -14.28 -9.30
C SER A 23 -4.61 -14.24 -8.11
N GLU A 24 -4.00 -13.08 -7.84
CA GLU A 24 -2.98 -12.94 -6.79
C GLU A 24 -3.64 -12.89 -5.41
N PRO A 25 -3.22 -13.74 -4.45
CA PRO A 25 -3.83 -13.81 -3.13
C PRO A 25 -3.47 -12.60 -2.26
N ALA A 26 -2.36 -11.93 -2.55
CA ALA A 26 -2.00 -10.66 -1.94
C ALA A 26 -1.14 -9.82 -2.89
N GLN A 27 -1.22 -8.51 -2.77
CA GLN A 27 -0.37 -7.56 -3.49
C GLN A 27 -0.04 -6.36 -2.59
N VAL A 28 1.18 -5.84 -2.74
CA VAL A 28 1.63 -4.60 -2.09
C VAL A 28 2.08 -3.61 -3.15
N GLY A 29 1.89 -2.33 -2.89
CA GLY A 29 2.36 -1.27 -3.78
C GLY A 29 2.40 0.08 -3.09
N LEU A 30 2.71 1.10 -3.88
CA LEU A 30 2.88 2.48 -3.42
C LEU A 30 1.60 3.28 -3.60
N VAL A 31 1.37 4.22 -2.69
CA VAL A 31 0.29 5.20 -2.77
C VAL A 31 0.89 6.52 -3.23
N ILE A 32 0.43 7.01 -4.37
CA ILE A 32 0.86 8.28 -4.95
C ILE A 32 -0.15 9.35 -4.59
N GLY A 33 0.32 10.47 -4.06
CA GLY A 33 -0.59 11.47 -3.53
C GLY A 33 0.08 12.73 -3.03
N LYS A 34 -0.70 13.49 -2.26
CA LYS A 34 -0.25 14.68 -1.56
C LYS A 34 -0.90 14.73 -0.18
N LEU A 35 -0.09 14.88 0.86
CA LEU A 35 -0.57 15.13 2.21
C LEU A 35 -0.50 16.62 2.51
N ASN A 36 -1.57 17.17 3.09
CA ASN A 36 -1.62 18.56 3.50
C ASN A 36 -1.97 18.64 4.99
N SER A 37 -0.95 18.86 5.81
CA SER A 37 -1.09 18.98 7.26
C SER A 37 -1.86 20.23 7.69
N ALA A 38 -1.84 21.31 6.91
CA ALA A 38 -2.61 22.52 7.24
C ALA A 38 -4.13 22.31 7.10
N LEU A 39 -4.55 21.41 6.21
CA LEU A 39 -5.96 21.08 6.00
C LEU A 39 -6.40 19.80 6.72
N ASP A 40 -5.49 19.12 7.43
CA ASP A 40 -5.67 17.75 7.95
C ASP A 40 -6.23 16.79 6.87
N ARG A 41 -5.86 16.99 5.60
CA ARG A 41 -6.38 16.25 4.44
C ARG A 41 -5.27 15.65 3.60
N GLY A 42 -5.47 14.40 3.20
CA GLY A 42 -4.65 13.70 2.22
C GLY A 42 -5.41 13.49 0.92
N PHE A 43 -4.70 13.56 -0.18
CA PHE A 43 -5.21 13.28 -1.52
C PHE A 43 -4.44 12.10 -2.09
N VAL A 44 -5.14 11.07 -2.54
CA VAL A 44 -4.55 9.90 -3.22
C VAL A 44 -4.92 9.99 -4.68
N PHE A 45 -3.91 10.05 -5.55
CA PHE A 45 -4.10 10.20 -6.98
C PHE A 45 -4.04 8.86 -7.71
N ASP A 46 -3.15 7.96 -7.29
CA ASP A 46 -2.98 6.67 -7.96
C ASP A 46 -2.35 5.60 -7.05
N LEU A 47 -2.49 4.33 -7.42
CA LEU A 47 -1.92 3.16 -6.78
C LEU A 47 -0.98 2.42 -7.74
N VAL A 48 0.31 2.44 -7.42
CA VAL A 48 1.36 1.84 -8.26
C VAL A 48 1.76 0.47 -7.68
N PRO A 49 1.48 -0.65 -8.36
CA PRO A 49 1.87 -1.98 -7.88
C PRO A 49 3.38 -2.12 -7.82
N THR A 50 3.89 -2.79 -6.79
CA THR A 50 5.33 -3.11 -6.75
C THR A 50 5.65 -4.14 -7.82
N PRO A 51 6.66 -3.91 -8.67
CA PRO A 51 7.05 -4.87 -9.70
C PRO A 51 7.56 -6.18 -9.09
N GLN A 52 7.62 -7.23 -9.91
CA GLN A 52 8.29 -8.48 -9.53
C GLN A 52 9.77 -8.19 -9.24
N ASN A 53 10.35 -8.92 -8.29
CA ASN A 53 11.76 -8.80 -7.97
C ASN A 53 12.64 -9.40 -9.08
N ASP A 54 13.96 -9.24 -8.95
CA ASP A 54 14.94 -9.76 -9.92
C ASP A 54 14.85 -11.29 -10.14
N ALA A 55 14.27 -12.01 -9.18
CA ALA A 55 14.00 -13.45 -9.27
C ALA A 55 12.62 -13.80 -9.85
N GLY A 56 11.87 -12.82 -10.35
CA GLY A 56 10.52 -12.98 -10.88
C GLY A 56 9.45 -13.28 -9.83
N GLN A 57 9.76 -13.16 -8.54
CA GLN A 57 8.83 -13.41 -7.43
C GLN A 57 8.03 -12.15 -7.08
N PRO A 58 6.78 -12.29 -6.61
CA PRO A 58 5.99 -11.15 -6.16
C PRO A 58 6.56 -10.58 -4.85
N ALA A 59 6.48 -9.24 -4.71
CA ALA A 59 6.94 -8.55 -3.50
C ALA A 59 6.09 -8.84 -2.25
N CYS A 60 4.87 -9.37 -2.44
CA CYS A 60 3.99 -9.81 -1.37
C CYS A 60 3.41 -11.20 -1.69
N SER A 61 3.39 -12.07 -0.70
CA SER A 61 2.74 -13.37 -0.78
C SER A 61 2.05 -13.71 0.54
N VAL A 62 1.11 -14.65 0.47
CA VAL A 62 0.42 -15.17 1.65
C VAL A 62 1.09 -16.50 2.03
N LEU A 63 1.62 -16.59 3.25
CA LEU A 63 2.03 -17.87 3.83
C LEU A 63 0.78 -18.63 4.27
N GLU A 64 0.53 -19.77 3.64
CA GLU A 64 -0.36 -20.78 4.21
C GLU A 64 0.39 -21.58 5.30
N PRO A 65 -0.26 -21.91 6.43
CA PRO A 65 0.36 -22.80 7.40
C PRO A 65 0.63 -24.17 6.75
N ALA A 66 1.85 -24.66 6.90
CA ALA A 66 2.29 -25.94 6.34
C ALA A 66 1.32 -27.08 6.73
N LYS A 67 0.67 -27.71 5.75
CA LYS A 67 0.00 -28.99 5.97
C LYS A 67 1.07 -30.06 6.16
N ASP A 68 1.35 -30.39 7.42
CA ASP A 68 2.17 -31.55 7.76
C ASP A 68 1.56 -32.81 7.13
N ASN A 69 2.32 -33.43 6.23
CA ASN A 69 1.88 -34.55 5.42
C ASN A 69 2.00 -35.84 6.24
N LYS A 70 1.04 -36.13 7.13
CA LYS A 70 0.87 -37.47 7.73
C LYS A 70 -0.54 -38.02 7.50
N LYS A 71 -0.62 -38.99 6.58
CA LYS A 71 -1.78 -39.88 6.35
C LYS A 71 -2.28 -40.50 7.68
N LYS A 72 -3.61 -40.44 7.93
CA LYS A 72 -4.61 -41.55 7.88
C LYS A 72 -5.76 -41.30 8.89
N GLY A 73 -7.02 -41.28 8.42
CA GLY A 73 -8.18 -41.81 9.18
C GLY A 73 -9.28 -40.85 9.69
N SER A 74 -10.48 -41.02 9.11
CA SER A 74 -11.85 -40.85 9.66
C SER A 74 -12.47 -39.47 9.97
N LYS A 75 -13.60 -39.21 9.25
CA LYS A 75 -14.79 -38.39 9.53
C LYS A 75 -14.86 -37.67 10.90
N SER A 76 -14.97 -36.33 10.88
CA SER A 76 -16.19 -35.57 11.28
C SER A 76 -15.91 -34.06 11.41
N LYS A 77 -16.97 -33.27 11.11
CA LYS A 77 -17.17 -31.82 11.33
C LYS A 77 -16.36 -30.83 10.49
N SER A 78 -17.08 -30.19 9.57
CA SER A 78 -16.75 -28.90 8.95
C SER A 78 -16.58 -27.83 10.04
N GLN A 79 -15.33 -27.64 10.48
CA GLN A 79 -14.89 -26.40 11.08
C GLN A 79 -14.13 -25.65 9.99
N THR A 80 -14.69 -24.52 9.54
CA THR A 80 -13.97 -23.47 8.83
C THR A 80 -12.74 -23.11 9.66
N SER A 81 -11.61 -23.72 9.32
CA SER A 81 -10.32 -23.37 9.90
C SER A 81 -9.92 -22.02 9.31
N ASP A 82 -10.04 -20.97 10.11
CA ASP A 82 -9.28 -19.73 9.96
C ASP A 82 -7.79 -20.08 10.03
N SER A 83 -7.27 -20.63 8.94
CA SER A 83 -5.86 -20.90 8.75
C SER A 83 -5.16 -19.54 8.74
N SER A 84 -4.42 -19.25 9.82
CA SER A 84 -3.68 -18.01 10.06
C SER A 84 -2.73 -17.71 8.91
N SER A 85 -3.24 -16.98 7.92
CA SER A 85 -2.49 -16.52 6.77
C SER A 85 -1.67 -15.32 7.21
N ASN A 86 -0.35 -15.38 7.04
CA ASN A 86 0.55 -14.26 7.30
C ASN A 86 1.03 -13.70 5.95
N LEU A 87 1.17 -12.38 5.85
CA LEU A 87 1.76 -11.74 4.69
C LEU A 87 3.28 -11.77 4.84
N VAL A 88 3.95 -12.25 3.80
CA VAL A 88 5.38 -12.05 3.60
C VAL A 88 5.52 -10.88 2.64
N ILE A 89 6.30 -9.89 3.06
CA ILE A 89 6.56 -8.68 2.27
C ILE A 89 8.06 -8.49 2.20
N ASP A 90 8.59 -8.38 0.99
CA ASP A 90 9.96 -7.96 0.74
C ASP A 90 10.06 -6.45 0.95
N LYS A 91 10.45 -6.07 2.17
CA LYS A 91 10.47 -4.67 2.62
C LYS A 91 11.50 -3.85 1.85
N ASP A 92 12.64 -4.47 1.55
CA ASP A 92 13.77 -3.82 0.89
C ASP A 92 13.45 -3.57 -0.58
N TRP A 93 12.79 -4.52 -1.24
CA TRP A 93 12.31 -4.35 -2.61
C TRP A 93 11.24 -3.25 -2.73
N VAL A 94 10.27 -3.23 -1.80
CA VAL A 94 9.24 -2.18 -1.78
C VAL A 94 9.85 -0.81 -1.49
N ALA A 95 10.87 -0.74 -0.63
CA ALA A 95 11.61 0.49 -0.33
C ALA A 95 12.43 0.97 -1.55
N GLU A 96 13.09 0.07 -2.28
CA GLU A 96 13.82 0.42 -3.50
C GLU A 96 12.86 0.93 -4.58
N HIS A 97 11.71 0.25 -4.77
CA HIS A 97 10.67 0.74 -5.67
C HIS A 97 10.20 2.15 -5.28
N ALA A 98 10.00 2.40 -3.97
CA ALA A 98 9.64 3.73 -3.48
C ALA A 98 10.70 4.79 -3.77
N ARG A 99 11.99 4.45 -3.62
CA ARG A 99 13.12 5.33 -3.92
C ARG A 99 13.18 5.71 -5.40
N GLN A 100 12.89 4.78 -6.29
CA GLN A 100 12.89 5.03 -7.73
C GLN A 100 11.70 5.90 -8.12
N VAL A 101 10.50 5.53 -7.68
CA VAL A 101 9.27 6.27 -7.99
C VAL A 101 9.31 7.67 -7.42
N SER A 102 9.81 7.87 -6.19
CA SER A 102 9.89 9.20 -5.57
C SER A 102 10.70 10.19 -6.41
N ARG A 103 11.77 9.74 -7.06
CA ARG A 103 12.62 10.57 -7.95
C ARG A 103 11.94 10.89 -9.29
N MET A 104 10.95 10.10 -9.68
CA MET A 104 10.18 10.31 -10.90
C MET A 104 8.97 11.22 -10.68
N MET A 105 8.59 11.48 -9.43
CA MET A 105 7.45 12.34 -9.13
C MET A 105 7.85 13.82 -9.18
N VAL A 106 6.95 14.64 -9.73
CA VAL A 106 7.13 16.09 -9.90
C VAL A 106 5.89 16.84 -9.42
N GLY A 107 5.99 18.17 -9.30
CA GLY A 107 4.83 19.03 -9.01
C GLY A 107 4.25 18.87 -7.60
N GLY A 108 5.08 18.46 -6.63
CA GLY A 108 4.65 18.26 -5.25
C GLY A 108 3.76 17.02 -5.03
N ILE A 109 3.71 16.14 -6.02
CA ILE A 109 3.20 14.77 -5.88
C ILE A 109 4.32 13.93 -5.27
N LYS A 110 3.99 13.08 -4.29
CA LYS A 110 4.95 12.26 -3.57
C LYS A 110 4.41 10.85 -3.36
N VAL A 111 5.30 9.92 -2.99
CA VAL A 111 4.93 8.63 -2.43
C VAL A 111 4.48 8.88 -0.99
N VAL A 112 3.17 8.84 -0.75
CA VAL A 112 2.57 9.17 0.55
C VAL A 112 2.38 7.97 1.45
N GLY A 113 2.63 6.76 0.97
CA GLY A 113 2.41 5.54 1.72
C GLY A 113 2.43 4.27 0.90
N ILE A 114 1.88 3.19 1.47
CA ILE A 114 1.71 1.90 0.79
C ILE A 114 0.24 1.47 0.79
N TYR A 115 -0.13 0.67 -0.20
CA TYR A 115 -1.38 -0.07 -0.18
C TYR A 115 -1.11 -1.57 -0.09
N VAL A 116 -2.08 -2.28 0.47
CA VAL A 116 -2.08 -3.75 0.53
C VAL A 116 -3.44 -4.28 0.12
N TRP A 117 -3.44 -5.15 -0.89
CA TRP A 117 -4.56 -5.99 -1.28
C TRP A 117 -4.39 -7.34 -0.59
N ALA A 118 -5.27 -7.67 0.35
CA ALA A 118 -5.19 -8.91 1.13
C ALA A 118 -6.50 -9.18 1.88
N SER A 119 -6.70 -10.42 2.37
CA SER A 119 -7.81 -10.72 3.29
C SER A 119 -7.69 -9.94 4.61
N GLU A 120 -8.82 -9.75 5.29
CA GLU A 120 -8.82 -9.07 6.59
C GLU A 120 -8.01 -9.82 7.66
N ALA A 121 -8.00 -11.15 7.61
CA ALA A 121 -7.19 -11.98 8.52
C ALA A 121 -5.69 -11.78 8.28
N ALA A 122 -5.24 -11.85 7.03
CA ALA A 122 -3.83 -11.69 6.68
C ALA A 122 -3.31 -10.28 7.01
N PHE A 123 -4.14 -9.25 6.79
CA PHE A 123 -3.81 -7.88 7.18
C PHE A 123 -3.63 -7.73 8.69
N LYS A 124 -4.57 -8.24 9.51
CA LYS A 124 -4.49 -8.14 10.97
C LYS A 124 -3.25 -8.84 11.53
N ASN A 125 -2.97 -10.05 11.05
CA ASN A 125 -1.82 -10.84 11.51
C ASN A 125 -0.47 -10.21 11.12
N SER A 126 -0.44 -9.39 10.07
CA SER A 126 0.79 -8.85 9.48
C SER A 126 1.00 -7.36 9.77
N THR A 127 0.25 -6.81 10.73
CA THR A 127 0.28 -5.37 11.06
C THR A 127 1.70 -4.86 11.32
N MET A 128 2.54 -5.62 12.05
CA MET A 128 3.92 -5.23 12.33
C MET A 128 4.81 -5.21 11.09
N VAL A 129 4.66 -6.19 10.19
CA VAL A 129 5.42 -6.25 8.93
C VAL A 129 5.03 -5.08 8.03
N LEU A 130 3.74 -4.76 7.96
CA LEU A 130 3.22 -3.60 7.22
C LEU A 130 3.76 -2.29 7.78
N CYS A 131 3.74 -2.10 9.09
CA CYS A 131 4.35 -0.94 9.75
C CYS A 131 5.84 -0.77 9.37
N GLN A 132 6.62 -1.85 9.47
CA GLN A 132 8.04 -1.82 9.10
C GLN A 132 8.25 -1.50 7.61
N THR A 133 7.37 -2.01 6.75
CA THR A 133 7.40 -1.71 5.30
C THR A 133 7.10 -0.24 5.05
N VAL A 134 6.08 0.33 5.69
CA VAL A 134 5.77 1.77 5.63
C VAL A 134 6.97 2.59 6.08
N LYS A 135 7.65 2.18 7.16
CA LYS A 135 8.85 2.84 7.66
C LYS A 135 9.98 2.85 6.63
N GLY A 136 10.32 1.68 6.07
CA GLY A 136 11.36 1.57 5.05
C GLY A 136 11.04 2.38 3.78
N VAL A 137 9.77 2.39 3.37
CA VAL A 137 9.28 3.21 2.25
C VAL A 137 9.43 4.70 2.53
N ALA A 138 9.11 5.16 3.73
CA ALA A 138 9.24 6.57 4.08
C ALA A 138 10.70 7.02 4.07
N GLU A 139 11.59 6.22 4.67
CA GLU A 139 13.04 6.48 4.69
C GLU A 139 13.60 6.52 3.26
N ALA A 140 13.20 5.57 2.41
CA ALA A 140 13.67 5.48 1.03
C ALA A 140 13.08 6.56 0.09
N ALA A 141 11.84 6.99 0.34
CA ALA A 141 11.17 8.04 -0.42
C ALA A 141 11.42 9.45 0.14
N SER A 142 12.14 9.59 1.25
CA SER A 142 12.42 10.88 1.86
C SER A 142 13.20 11.79 0.91
N THR A 143 12.67 13.00 0.70
CA THR A 143 13.34 14.10 0.01
C THR A 143 13.77 15.15 1.03
N LEU A 144 14.74 15.99 0.69
CA LEU A 144 15.30 17.03 1.59
C LEU A 144 14.25 18.00 2.17
N GLU A 145 13.04 18.07 1.59
CA GLU A 145 11.92 18.93 1.99
C GLU A 145 10.77 18.18 2.69
N ASP A 146 11.00 16.97 3.20
CA ASP A 146 9.93 16.15 3.79
C ASP A 146 9.78 16.39 5.30
N ASP A 147 9.07 17.47 5.66
CA ASP A 147 8.76 17.83 7.06
C ASP A 147 7.69 16.92 7.71
N LEU A 148 7.20 15.90 7.00
CA LEU A 148 6.06 15.09 7.44
C LEU A 148 6.47 13.65 7.75
N ASP A 149 6.54 13.35 9.05
CA ASP A 149 6.68 12.00 9.61
C ASP A 149 5.39 11.16 9.49
N GLU A 150 4.50 11.49 8.56
CA GLU A 150 3.21 10.83 8.36
C GLU A 150 3.19 10.08 7.03
N ARG A 151 2.69 8.84 7.07
CA ARG A 151 2.48 8.00 5.88
C ARG A 151 1.15 7.28 5.95
N LEU A 152 0.58 7.00 4.78
CA LEU A 152 -0.67 6.27 4.66
C LEU A 152 -0.43 4.77 4.50
N LEU A 153 -1.31 3.98 5.11
CA LEU A 153 -1.47 2.56 4.88
C LEU A 153 -2.92 2.32 4.43
N ILE A 154 -3.09 1.98 3.16
CA ILE A 154 -4.41 1.67 2.60
C ILE A 154 -4.56 0.16 2.52
N HIS A 155 -5.54 -0.40 3.23
CA HIS A 155 -5.90 -1.81 3.09
C HIS A 155 -7.15 -1.95 2.25
N ILE A 156 -7.02 -2.75 1.21
CA ILE A 156 -8.07 -3.09 0.26
C ILE A 156 -8.39 -4.56 0.50
N CYS A 157 -9.45 -4.80 1.27
CA CYS A 157 -9.92 -6.14 1.58
C CYS A 157 -10.75 -6.69 0.42
N TYR A 158 -10.66 -7.99 0.16
CA TYR A 158 -11.51 -8.69 -0.80
C TYR A 158 -12.63 -9.54 -0.16
N SER A 159 -12.67 -9.67 1.17
CA SER A 159 -13.67 -10.49 1.87
C SER A 159 -13.98 -9.94 3.28
N PRO A 160 -14.96 -9.02 3.43
CA PRO A 160 -15.75 -8.37 2.38
C PRO A 160 -14.95 -7.30 1.64
N ARG A 161 -15.40 -6.93 0.44
CA ARG A 161 -14.72 -5.89 -0.33
C ARG A 161 -14.83 -4.53 0.35
N ARG A 162 -13.72 -4.01 0.87
CA ARG A 162 -13.71 -2.77 1.67
C ARG A 162 -12.36 -2.08 1.62
N TRP A 163 -12.43 -0.75 1.52
CA TRP A 163 -11.27 0.14 1.64
C TRP A 163 -11.15 0.65 3.08
N THR A 164 -9.96 0.57 3.65
CA THR A 164 -9.65 1.17 4.95
C THR A 164 -8.34 1.93 4.88
N CYS A 165 -8.29 3.08 5.55
CA CYS A 165 -7.12 3.94 5.62
C CYS A 165 -6.61 3.98 7.05
N ARG A 166 -5.29 3.88 7.21
CA ARG A 166 -4.61 4.18 8.48
C ARG A 166 -3.48 5.17 8.22
N ASN A 167 -3.39 6.18 9.07
CA ASN A 167 -2.24 7.07 9.14
C ASN A 167 -1.21 6.42 10.08
N CYS A 168 0.03 6.37 9.63
CA CYS A 168 1.17 5.86 10.35
C CYS A 168 2.09 7.02 10.70
N THR A 169 2.26 7.29 11.99
CA THR A 169 3.27 8.22 12.47
C THR A 169 4.61 7.50 12.60
N LEU A 170 5.62 8.01 11.90
CA LEU A 170 6.97 7.47 11.93
C LEU A 170 7.72 8.02 13.14
N SER A 171 7.68 7.27 14.24
CA SER A 171 8.63 7.43 15.33
C SER A 171 9.78 6.43 15.18
N SER A 172 10.90 6.68 15.87
CA SER A 172 12.07 5.81 15.86
C SER A 172 11.72 4.35 16.22
N ASN A 173 10.72 4.15 17.09
CA ASN A 173 10.19 2.85 17.49
C ASN A 173 8.75 2.68 17.02
N ILE A 174 8.57 2.06 15.84
CA ILE A 174 7.25 1.79 15.30
C ILE A 174 6.57 0.65 16.05
N THR A 175 5.40 0.92 16.61
CA THR A 175 4.55 -0.06 17.29
C THR A 175 3.23 -0.21 16.51
N SER A 176 2.49 -1.29 16.77
CA SER A 176 1.15 -1.46 16.20
C SER A 176 0.18 -0.33 16.57
N SER A 177 0.45 0.38 17.68
CA SER A 177 -0.30 1.56 18.14
C SER A 177 0.02 2.86 17.37
N SER A 178 1.06 2.87 16.53
CA SER A 178 1.38 4.01 15.64
C SER A 178 0.38 4.16 14.49
N LEU A 179 -0.47 3.15 14.25
CA LEU A 179 -1.51 3.19 13.23
C LEU A 179 -2.81 3.79 13.80
N ARG A 180 -3.23 4.91 13.23
CA ARG A 180 -4.51 5.55 13.56
C ARG A 180 -5.46 5.46 12.36
N PRO A 181 -6.71 5.02 12.54
CA PRO A 181 -7.69 5.06 11.45
C PRO A 181 -7.86 6.49 10.90
N CYS A 182 -7.98 6.60 9.58
CA CYS A 182 -8.35 7.83 8.86
C CYS A 182 -9.64 7.61 8.08
N ASP A 183 -10.45 8.66 7.96
CA ASP A 183 -11.63 8.64 7.09
C ASP A 183 -11.17 8.53 5.64
N PHE A 184 -11.65 7.51 4.93
CA PHE A 184 -11.34 7.33 3.51
C PHE A 184 -12.59 7.50 2.67
N LYS A 185 -12.49 8.32 1.63
CA LYS A 185 -13.59 8.61 0.70
C LYS A 185 -13.05 8.72 -0.71
N MET A 186 -13.85 8.29 -1.67
CA MET A 186 -13.55 8.45 -3.09
C MET A 186 -14.20 9.73 -3.60
N GLY A 187 -13.52 10.42 -4.51
CA GLY A 187 -14.03 11.61 -5.17
C GLY A 187 -13.14 12.06 -6.31
N ARG A 188 -13.53 13.14 -6.99
CA ARG A 188 -12.76 13.72 -8.09
C ARG A 188 -11.75 14.72 -7.54
N VAL A 189 -10.50 14.28 -7.37
CA VAL A 189 -9.41 15.10 -6.82
C VAL A 189 -8.48 15.61 -7.93
N LEU A 190 -8.33 14.87 -9.03
CA LEU A 190 -7.50 15.28 -10.16
C LEU A 190 -8.04 16.55 -10.84
N THR A 191 -9.34 16.79 -10.79
CA THR A 191 -9.96 18.02 -11.31
C THR A 191 -9.53 19.28 -10.55
N SER A 192 -8.92 19.13 -9.37
CA SER A 192 -8.36 20.25 -8.61
C SER A 192 -6.92 20.59 -8.98
N LEU A 193 -6.26 19.74 -9.79
CA LEU A 193 -4.87 19.93 -10.19
C LEU A 193 -4.77 20.71 -11.50
N GLN A 194 -3.73 21.53 -11.62
CA GLN A 194 -3.37 22.18 -12.87
C GLN A 194 -2.35 21.31 -13.61
N THR A 195 -2.62 21.04 -14.89
CA THR A 195 -1.71 20.28 -15.75
C THR A 195 -0.84 21.25 -16.55
N PHE A 196 0.47 21.13 -16.40
CA PHE A 196 1.45 21.85 -17.21
C PHE A 196 2.08 20.86 -18.19
N LYS A 197 2.15 21.24 -19.46
CA LYS A 197 2.79 20.44 -20.51
C LYS A 197 4.09 21.11 -20.93
N CYS A 198 5.20 20.41 -20.76
CA CYS A 198 6.50 20.84 -21.27
C CYS A 198 6.94 19.87 -22.36
N LEU A 199 7.53 20.38 -23.44
CA LEU A 199 8.08 19.60 -24.53
C LEU A 199 9.59 19.82 -24.56
N TYR A 200 10.37 18.76 -24.44
CA TYR A 200 11.81 18.80 -24.55
C TYR A 200 12.24 18.05 -25.81
N ASN A 201 13.02 18.71 -26.66
CA ASN A 201 13.64 18.07 -27.80
C ASN A 201 14.99 17.52 -27.35
N PHE A 202 15.16 16.20 -27.42
CA PHE A 202 16.43 15.54 -27.13
C PHE A 202 16.99 14.97 -28.42
N ASP A 203 18.29 15.17 -28.64
CA ASP A 203 19.04 14.55 -29.74
C ASP A 203 19.94 13.47 -29.14
N LEU A 204 19.62 12.21 -29.42
CA LEU A 204 20.40 11.05 -28.98
C LEU A 204 21.42 10.73 -30.07
N ARG A 205 22.67 11.14 -29.87
CA ARG A 205 23.80 10.81 -30.76
C ARG A 205 24.30 9.39 -30.57
#